data_AF-A0A1J4YR14-F1
#
_entry.id   AF-A0A1J4YR14-F1
#
_cell.length_a   1.000
_cell.length_b   1.000
_cell.length_c   1.000
_cell.angle_alpha   90.00
_cell.angle_beta   90.00
_cell.angle_gamma   90.00
#
_symmetry.space_group_name_H-M   'P 1'
#
loop_
_entity.id
_entity.type
_entity.pdbx_description
1 polymer ?
#
loop_
_entity_poly.entity_id
_entity_poly.type
_entity_poly.pdbx_seq_one_letter_code
_entity_poly.pdbx_strand_id
1 'polypeptide(L)'
;MSETSATFEPNTDKSISLATSAGRVNVEIPGKTFTETVNIELSIPAMADIPAVPAGQETELKATDVAIEIKLSKPIQPQSPVTITMYYINLSLTGLNENHFTIAYYDENLSSWVPIPTEVYTSLKKLVGKTMHLSKFQIMQSSPVSVLNVKVYPNPLKSGTGTKFDRAKVAFEGLTKQYSLKIFNVSGELVFEHEETDSSGMYGWDIVNSQGTKVASGVYIYLITNDRGEKKTGKLAIIK
;
A
#
# COMPACT_ATOMS: atom_id res chain seq x y z
N MET A 1 -8.61 16.20 26.47
CA MET A 1 -7.95 15.38 25.44
C MET A 1 -6.91 14.53 26.13
N SER A 2 -6.67 13.30 25.69
CA SER A 2 -5.65 12.44 26.30
C SER A 2 -4.28 12.83 25.73
N GLU A 3 -3.34 13.17 26.60
CA GLU A 3 -1.96 13.50 26.26
C GLU A 3 -0.99 12.86 27.27
N THR A 4 0.24 12.63 26.84
CA THR A 4 1.33 12.14 27.68
C THR A 4 2.65 12.71 27.17
N SER A 5 3.60 12.98 28.07
CA SER A 5 4.90 13.51 27.69
C SER A 5 6.02 12.81 28.45
N ALA A 6 7.17 12.65 27.81
CA ALA A 6 8.36 12.15 28.47
C ALA A 6 9.63 12.81 27.94
N THR A 7 10.58 13.03 28.85
CA THR A 7 11.93 13.49 28.50
C THR A 7 12.78 12.30 28.05
N PHE A 8 13.42 12.41 26.90
CA PHE A 8 14.32 11.41 26.33
C PHE A 8 15.73 11.96 26.34
N GLU A 9 16.63 11.26 27.04
CA GLU A 9 18.05 11.58 27.08
C GLU A 9 18.81 10.82 25.98
N PRO A 10 19.92 11.38 25.45
CA PRO A 10 20.76 10.67 24.49
C PRO A 10 21.17 9.29 25.02
N ASN A 11 21.33 8.33 24.10
CA ASN A 11 21.79 6.96 24.40
C ASN A 11 20.90 6.12 25.33
N THR A 12 19.67 6.57 25.65
CA THR A 12 18.76 5.82 26.52
C THR A 12 17.60 5.22 25.71
N ASP A 13 17.36 3.92 25.88
CA ASP A 13 16.14 3.28 25.39
C ASP A 13 14.95 3.71 26.25
N LYS A 14 13.89 4.20 25.63
CA LYS A 14 12.68 4.60 26.36
C LYS A 14 11.45 4.44 25.49
N SER A 15 10.30 4.26 26.14
CA SER A 15 9.01 4.20 25.47
C SER A 15 8.01 5.17 26.08
N ILE A 16 7.05 5.59 25.27
CA ILE A 16 5.91 6.41 25.67
C ILE A 16 4.64 5.80 25.11
N SER A 17 3.58 5.76 25.93
CA SER A 17 2.31 5.13 25.56
C SER A 17 1.12 6.02 25.88
N LEU A 18 0.17 6.08 24.97
CA LEU A 18 -1.09 6.84 25.10
C LEU A 18 -2.29 5.92 24.91
N ALA A 19 -3.29 6.02 25.79
CA ALA A 19 -4.58 5.37 25.59
C ALA A 19 -5.51 6.30 24.82
N THR A 20 -6.12 5.80 23.74
CA THR A 20 -7.06 6.51 22.87
C THR A 20 -8.40 5.78 22.83
N SER A 21 -9.45 6.43 22.32
CA SER A 21 -10.75 5.79 22.07
C SER A 21 -10.68 4.67 21.03
N ALA A 22 -9.70 4.72 20.13
CA ALA A 22 -9.49 3.71 19.09
C ALA A 22 -8.58 2.56 19.55
N GLY A 23 -7.85 2.71 20.66
CA GLY A 23 -6.85 1.74 21.11
C GLY A 23 -5.66 2.40 21.82
N ARG A 24 -4.64 1.62 22.17
CA ARG A 24 -3.39 2.16 22.71
C ARG A 24 -2.43 2.51 21.57
N VAL A 25 -1.60 3.52 21.77
CA VAL A 25 -0.43 3.80 20.94
C VAL A 25 0.80 3.69 21.80
N ASN A 26 1.83 3.01 21.30
CA ASN A 26 3.13 2.87 21.95
C ASN A 26 4.22 3.31 20.97
N VAL A 27 5.13 4.16 21.44
CA VAL A 27 6.28 4.63 20.66
C VAL A 27 7.53 4.23 21.43
N GLU A 28 8.35 3.42 20.80
CA GLU A 28 9.63 2.96 21.34
C GLU A 28 10.76 3.69 20.64
N ILE A 29 11.62 4.30 21.45
CA ILE A 29 12.70 5.17 21.02
C ILE A 29 13.99 4.54 21.54
N PRO A 30 14.75 3.85 20.66
CA PRO A 30 16.03 3.30 21.02
C PRO A 30 17.03 4.40 21.42
N GLY A 31 18.05 4.04 22.18
CA GLY A 31 19.20 4.88 22.44
C GLY A 31 19.87 5.31 21.14
N LYS A 32 20.55 6.46 21.18
CA LYS A 32 21.20 7.11 20.02
C LYS A 32 20.23 7.63 18.96
N THR A 33 18.91 7.56 19.19
CA THR A 33 17.92 8.18 18.29
C THR A 33 18.10 9.71 18.23
N PHE A 34 18.39 10.35 19.36
CA PHE A 34 18.64 11.78 19.45
C PHE A 34 20.05 12.06 20.00
N THR A 35 20.69 13.10 19.47
CA THR A 35 22.01 13.58 19.90
C THR A 35 21.94 14.46 21.14
N GLU A 36 20.74 14.96 21.48
CA GLU A 36 20.48 15.84 22.60
C GLU A 36 19.21 15.43 23.33
N THR A 37 19.07 15.88 24.58
CA THR A 37 17.83 15.71 25.34
C THR A 37 16.67 16.42 24.64
N VAL A 38 15.56 15.70 24.49
CA VAL A 38 14.33 16.19 23.87
C VAL A 38 13.12 15.75 24.69
N ASN A 39 12.14 16.64 24.87
CA ASN A 39 10.85 16.25 25.42
C ASN A 39 9.93 15.87 24.26
N ILE A 40 9.29 14.72 24.37
CA ILE A 40 8.35 14.21 23.37
C ILE A 40 6.98 14.15 24.01
N GLU A 41 6.03 14.79 23.36
CA GLU A 41 4.62 14.80 23.71
C GLU A 41 3.85 13.97 22.69
N LEU A 42 3.03 13.05 23.17
CA LEU A 42 2.14 12.21 22.40
C LEU A 42 0.70 12.57 22.75
N SER A 43 -0.08 13.00 21.77
CA SER A 43 -1.46 13.45 21.95
C SER A 43 -2.38 12.99 20.81
N ILE A 44 -3.69 13.13 21.02
CA ILE A 44 -4.70 12.90 19.98
C ILE A 44 -5.04 14.28 19.36
N PRO A 45 -4.74 14.54 18.08
CA PRO A 45 -5.09 15.79 17.44
C PRO A 45 -6.61 15.94 17.33
N ALA A 46 -7.11 17.17 17.35
CA ALA A 46 -8.51 17.41 17.03
C ALA A 46 -8.77 17.04 15.56
N MET A 47 -9.99 16.58 15.25
CA MET A 47 -10.32 16.14 13.88
C MET A 47 -10.08 17.24 12.83
N ALA A 48 -10.26 18.51 13.20
CA ALA A 48 -10.01 19.66 12.33
C ALA A 48 -8.51 19.93 12.08
N ASP A 49 -7.62 19.42 12.94
CA ASP A 49 -6.17 19.62 12.85
C ASP A 49 -5.47 18.49 12.07
N ILE A 50 -6.22 17.46 11.67
CA ILE A 50 -5.70 16.36 10.84
C ILE A 50 -5.72 16.83 9.38
N PRO A 51 -4.57 16.91 8.70
CA PRO A 51 -4.51 17.29 7.30
C PRO A 51 -5.32 16.33 6.41
N ALA A 52 -6.14 16.89 5.51
CA ALA A 52 -6.82 16.09 4.49
C ALA A 52 -5.81 15.39 3.57
N VAL A 53 -6.20 14.25 3.00
CA VAL A 53 -5.41 13.59 1.95
C VAL A 53 -5.33 14.53 0.73
N PRO A 54 -4.14 14.91 0.25
CA PRO A 54 -4.01 15.80 -0.91
C PRO A 54 -4.63 15.22 -2.18
N ALA A 55 -5.12 16.11 -3.04
CA ALA A 55 -5.61 15.73 -4.37
C ALA A 55 -4.53 14.96 -5.15
N GLY A 56 -4.88 13.78 -5.66
CA GLY A 56 -3.96 12.85 -6.33
C GLY A 56 -3.46 11.70 -5.45
N GLN A 57 -3.44 11.85 -4.12
CA GLN A 57 -3.16 10.73 -3.21
C GLN A 57 -4.42 9.96 -2.80
N GLU A 58 -5.62 10.51 -3.04
CA GLU A 58 -6.91 9.91 -2.66
C GLU A 58 -7.17 8.54 -3.31
N THR A 59 -6.56 8.28 -4.48
CA THR A 59 -6.64 6.98 -5.15
C THR A 59 -5.72 5.93 -4.51
N GLU A 60 -4.68 6.38 -3.81
CA GLU A 60 -3.61 5.56 -3.24
C GLU A 60 -3.76 5.38 -1.73
N LEU A 61 -4.31 6.36 -1.04
CA LEU A 61 -4.45 6.40 0.41
C LEU A 61 -5.88 6.82 0.78
N LYS A 62 -6.50 6.02 1.62
CA LYS A 62 -7.78 6.33 2.24
C LYS A 62 -7.54 6.55 3.74
N ALA A 63 -7.73 7.79 4.19
CA ALA A 63 -7.59 8.17 5.58
C ALA A 63 -8.67 7.53 6.48
N THR A 64 -8.35 7.40 7.76
CA THR A 64 -9.24 6.88 8.81
C THR A 64 -9.35 7.86 9.96
N ASP A 65 -10.28 7.69 10.89
CA ASP A 65 -10.42 8.63 12.01
C ASP A 65 -9.42 8.39 13.16
N VAL A 66 -8.43 7.52 12.96
CA VAL A 66 -7.44 7.17 13.99
C VAL A 66 -6.11 7.86 13.71
N ALA A 67 -5.88 8.99 14.40
CA ALA A 67 -4.66 9.78 14.31
C ALA A 67 -4.04 10.03 15.69
N ILE A 68 -2.73 10.27 15.68
CA ILE A 68 -1.94 10.76 16.82
C ILE A 68 -0.99 11.85 16.36
N GLU A 69 -0.57 12.69 17.28
CA GLU A 69 0.45 13.69 17.04
C GLU A 69 1.63 13.47 18.00
N ILE A 70 2.83 13.51 17.45
CA ILE A 70 4.08 13.45 18.21
C ILE A 70 4.77 14.80 18.05
N LYS A 71 4.77 15.60 19.11
CA LYS A 71 5.49 16.87 19.16
C LYS A 71 6.81 16.71 19.88
N LEU A 72 7.85 17.29 19.31
CA LEU A 72 9.15 17.40 19.95
C LEU A 72 9.34 18.82 20.47
N SER A 73 9.97 18.97 21.62
CA SER A 73 10.35 20.29 22.17
C SER A 73 11.43 21.01 21.34
N LYS A 74 11.99 20.35 20.33
CA LYS A 74 13.04 20.86 19.44
C LYS A 74 12.73 20.44 18.00
N PRO A 75 13.08 21.26 16.99
CA PRO A 75 12.86 20.94 15.58
C PRO A 75 13.92 19.95 15.05
N ILE A 76 14.02 18.77 15.66
CA ILE A 76 14.96 17.71 15.30
C ILE A 76 14.20 16.42 14.96
N GLN A 77 14.73 15.64 14.02
CA GLN A 77 14.19 14.33 13.65
C GLN A 77 15.12 13.19 14.12
N PRO A 78 14.55 12.00 14.44
CA PRO A 78 15.32 10.80 14.76
C PRO A 78 16.48 10.51 13.80
N GLN A 79 17.66 10.19 14.34
CA GLN A 79 18.82 9.71 13.59
C GLN A 79 18.87 8.18 13.48
N SER A 80 17.94 7.49 14.14
CA SER A 80 17.75 6.04 14.05
C SER A 80 16.25 5.72 14.08
N PRO A 81 15.81 4.59 13.49
CA PRO A 81 14.39 4.27 13.41
C PRO A 81 13.74 4.10 14.79
N VAL A 82 12.63 4.81 14.99
CA VAL A 82 11.73 4.60 16.14
C VAL A 82 10.61 3.65 15.74
N THR A 83 10.15 2.83 16.68
CA THR A 83 9.05 1.88 16.44
C THR A 83 7.75 2.48 16.94
N ILE A 84 6.77 2.58 16.05
CA ILE A 84 5.41 3.04 16.37
C ILE A 84 4.48 1.85 16.29
N THR A 85 3.79 1.58 17.39
CA THR A 85 2.74 0.57 17.48
C THR A 85 1.41 1.25 17.72
N MET A 86 0.48 1.10 16.78
CA MET A 86 -0.89 1.62 16.91
C MET A 86 -1.87 0.46 17.00
N TYR A 87 -2.63 0.40 18.08
CA TYR A 87 -3.77 -0.51 18.20
C TYR A 87 -5.03 0.19 17.69
N TYR A 88 -5.94 -0.59 17.12
CA TYR A 88 -7.22 -0.11 16.60
C TYR A 88 -8.38 -1.00 17.06
N ILE A 89 -9.60 -0.50 16.94
CA ILE A 89 -10.83 -1.28 17.09
C ILE A 89 -11.62 -1.24 15.77
N ASN A 90 -12.33 -2.33 15.46
CA ASN A 90 -13.07 -2.46 14.20
C ASN A 90 -14.08 -1.33 13.97
N LEU A 91 -14.70 -0.82 15.05
CA LEU A 91 -15.70 0.25 14.97
C LEU A 91 -15.14 1.53 14.34
N SER A 92 -13.86 1.83 14.59
CA SER A 92 -13.21 3.03 14.09
C SER A 92 -12.88 2.99 12.59
N LEU A 93 -13.04 1.83 11.94
CA LEU A 93 -12.49 1.55 10.60
C LEU A 93 -13.50 0.88 9.65
N THR A 94 -14.79 1.13 9.86
CA THR A 94 -15.89 0.48 9.11
C THR A 94 -15.75 0.69 7.60
N GLY A 95 -15.84 -0.40 6.82
CA GLY A 95 -15.79 -0.36 5.35
C GLY A 95 -14.38 -0.32 4.74
N LEU A 96 -13.36 -0.67 5.53
CA LEU A 96 -11.98 -0.78 5.08
C LEU A 96 -11.44 -2.21 5.19
N ASN A 97 -10.42 -2.53 4.39
CA ASN A 97 -9.74 -3.82 4.42
C ASN A 97 -8.50 -3.75 5.31
N GLU A 98 -8.55 -4.45 6.44
CA GLU A 98 -7.49 -4.43 7.44
C GLU A 98 -6.14 -4.90 6.91
N ASN A 99 -6.14 -5.83 5.94
CA ASN A 99 -4.89 -6.35 5.35
C ASN A 99 -4.12 -5.29 4.55
N HIS A 100 -4.76 -4.16 4.22
CA HIS A 100 -4.15 -3.07 3.48
C HIS A 100 -3.93 -1.83 4.34
N PHE A 101 -3.98 -1.97 5.66
CA PHE A 101 -3.66 -0.85 6.53
C PHE A 101 -2.17 -0.55 6.58
N THR A 102 -1.86 0.72 6.70
CA THR A 102 -0.51 1.26 6.86
C THR A 102 -0.56 2.41 7.86
N ILE A 103 0.57 2.67 8.51
CA ILE A 103 0.78 3.91 9.26
C ILE A 103 1.34 4.93 8.26
N ALA A 104 0.78 6.13 8.22
CA ALA A 104 1.34 7.23 7.45
C ALA A 104 1.68 8.38 8.38
N TYR A 105 2.79 9.09 8.10
CA TYR A 105 3.09 10.36 8.73
C TYR A 105 2.81 11.51 7.78
N TYR A 106 2.52 12.69 8.31
CA TYR A 106 2.35 13.89 7.49
C TYR A 106 3.68 14.65 7.38
N ASP A 107 4.18 14.81 6.16
CA ASP A 107 5.33 15.68 5.87
C ASP A 107 4.84 17.09 5.56
N GLU A 108 5.10 18.03 6.46
CA GLU A 108 4.67 19.42 6.31
C GLU A 108 5.35 20.14 5.13
N ASN A 109 6.58 19.74 4.76
CA ASN A 109 7.30 20.34 3.65
C ASN A 109 6.70 19.91 2.30
N LEU A 110 6.32 18.63 2.21
CA LEU A 110 5.68 18.08 1.01
C LEU A 110 4.16 18.30 1.02
N SER A 111 3.60 18.73 2.15
CA SER A 111 2.15 18.80 2.39
C SER A 111 1.45 17.50 2.00
N SER A 112 2.03 16.37 2.42
CA SER A 112 1.67 15.05 1.91
C SER A 112 1.77 13.97 2.99
N TRP A 113 0.87 12.98 2.89
CA TRP A 113 0.93 11.79 3.71
C TRP A 113 1.90 10.78 3.10
N VAL A 114 2.87 10.35 3.91
CA VAL A 114 3.90 9.39 3.52
C VAL A 114 3.69 8.09 4.30
N PRO A 115 3.27 6.99 3.64
CA PRO A 115 3.13 5.70 4.29
C PRO A 115 4.50 5.13 4.68
N ILE A 116 4.59 4.51 5.85
CA ILE A 116 5.81 3.83 6.31
C ILE A 116 5.66 2.31 6.15
N PRO A 117 6.78 1.57 6.01
CA PRO A 117 6.75 0.11 6.08
C PRO A 117 6.08 -0.34 7.38
N THR A 118 4.94 -1.01 7.24
CA THR A 118 4.05 -1.35 8.34
C THR A 118 3.72 -2.84 8.31
N GLU A 119 3.93 -3.52 9.44
CA GLU A 119 3.45 -4.88 9.67
C GLU A 119 2.06 -4.83 10.31
N VAL A 120 1.10 -5.53 9.70
CA VAL A 120 -0.28 -5.59 10.18
C VAL A 120 -0.54 -6.91 10.91
N TYR A 121 -1.03 -6.83 12.14
CA TYR A 121 -1.44 -7.97 12.95
C TYR A 121 -2.97 -7.92 13.16
N THR A 122 -3.72 -8.44 12.20
CA THR A 122 -5.21 -8.36 12.19
C THR A 122 -5.86 -9.11 13.36
N SER A 123 -5.27 -10.21 13.83
CA SER A 123 -5.74 -10.95 15.01
C SER A 123 -5.58 -10.16 16.32
N LEU A 124 -4.53 -9.32 16.41
CA LEU A 124 -4.22 -8.50 17.58
C LEU A 124 -4.73 -7.06 17.45
N LYS A 125 -5.30 -6.71 16.30
CA LYS A 125 -5.73 -5.34 15.95
C LYS A 125 -4.64 -4.31 16.20
N LYS A 126 -3.43 -4.59 15.72
CA LYS A 126 -2.26 -3.71 15.86
C LYS A 126 -1.52 -3.54 14.53
N LEU A 127 -0.95 -2.36 14.34
CA LEU A 127 0.02 -2.05 13.30
C LEU A 127 1.36 -1.70 13.95
N VAL A 128 2.46 -2.14 13.34
CA VAL A 128 3.82 -1.81 13.79
C VAL A 128 4.59 -1.24 12.60
N GLY A 129 5.07 0.00 12.73
CA GLY A 129 5.87 0.66 11.71
C GLY A 129 7.15 1.23 12.29
N LYS A 130 8.19 1.35 11.46
CA LYS A 130 9.45 2.00 11.83
C LYS A 130 9.64 3.26 10.99
N THR A 131 10.04 4.36 11.64
CA THR A 131 10.21 5.64 10.97
C THR A 131 11.37 6.44 11.55
N MET A 132 11.90 7.36 10.76
CA MET A 132 12.85 8.39 11.23
C MET A 132 12.23 9.80 11.17
N HIS A 133 10.91 9.88 10.97
CA HIS A 133 10.17 11.12 10.90
C HIS A 133 9.03 11.09 11.92
N LEU A 134 9.03 12.03 12.86
CA LEU A 134 8.04 12.24 13.89
C LEU A 134 7.26 13.52 13.60
N SER A 135 5.93 13.40 13.57
CA SER A 135 4.98 14.46 13.24
C SER A 135 3.56 14.01 13.63
N LYS A 136 2.55 14.30 12.80
CA LYS A 136 1.23 13.67 12.87
C LYS A 136 1.27 12.31 12.17
N PHE A 137 0.65 11.31 12.78
CA PHE A 137 0.47 9.99 12.18
C PHE A 137 -1.00 9.62 12.13
N GLN A 138 -1.35 8.80 11.14
CA GLN A 138 -2.70 8.31 10.96
C GLN A 138 -2.65 6.87 10.45
N ILE A 139 -3.58 6.04 10.94
CA ILE A 139 -3.83 4.76 10.30
C ILE A 139 -4.53 5.08 8.98
N MET A 140 -4.04 4.53 7.88
CA MET A 140 -4.62 4.70 6.56
C MET A 140 -4.78 3.34 5.90
N GLN A 141 -5.72 3.21 4.98
CA GLN A 141 -5.70 2.11 4.03
C GLN A 141 -4.93 2.57 2.81
N SER A 142 -3.78 1.96 2.55
CA SER A 142 -3.19 2.07 1.21
C SER A 142 -4.05 1.26 0.27
N SER A 143 -4.62 1.88 -0.76
CA SER A 143 -4.97 1.11 -1.95
C SER A 143 -3.72 0.39 -2.40
N PRO A 144 -3.80 -0.87 -2.86
CA PRO A 144 -2.66 -1.49 -3.52
C PRO A 144 -2.40 -0.66 -4.79
N VAL A 145 -1.53 0.35 -4.68
CA VAL A 145 -0.80 0.87 -5.82
C VAL A 145 -0.16 -0.36 -6.39
N SER A 146 -0.53 -0.69 -7.62
CA SER A 146 0.01 -1.85 -8.30
C SER A 146 1.52 -1.66 -8.45
N VAL A 147 2.30 -2.19 -7.50
CA VAL A 147 3.78 -2.18 -7.59
C VAL A 147 4.25 -3.11 -8.71
N LEU A 148 3.33 -3.89 -9.27
CA LEU A 148 3.51 -4.70 -10.46
C LEU A 148 3.80 -3.79 -11.67
N ASN A 149 5.08 -3.60 -12.00
CA ASN A 149 5.53 -2.97 -13.23
C ASN A 149 5.38 -3.89 -14.45
N VAL A 150 4.21 -4.54 -14.60
CA VAL A 150 3.93 -5.44 -15.72
C VAL A 150 3.72 -4.66 -17.01
N LYS A 151 4.47 -4.99 -18.06
CA LYS A 151 4.25 -4.52 -19.43
C LYS A 151 3.48 -5.57 -20.20
N VAL A 152 2.50 -5.14 -20.99
CA VAL A 152 1.67 -6.02 -21.80
C VAL A 152 1.77 -5.61 -23.26
N TYR A 153 2.24 -6.52 -24.11
CA TYR A 153 2.49 -6.22 -25.52
C TYR A 153 2.36 -7.44 -26.43
N PRO A 154 2.06 -7.26 -27.72
CA PRO A 154 1.65 -5.99 -28.33
C PRO A 154 0.21 -5.63 -27.95
N ASN A 155 -0.07 -4.33 -27.86
CA ASN A 155 -1.43 -3.81 -27.67
C ASN A 155 -1.64 -2.59 -28.58
N PRO A 156 -2.48 -2.68 -29.63
CA PRO A 156 -3.28 -3.85 -30.02
C PRO A 156 -2.43 -5.01 -30.59
N LEU A 157 -2.87 -6.24 -30.34
CA LEU A 157 -2.38 -7.44 -31.02
C LEU A 157 -3.03 -7.55 -32.39
N LYS A 158 -2.22 -7.67 -33.44
CA LYS A 158 -2.67 -8.00 -34.80
C LYS A 158 -2.30 -9.47 -35.08
N SER A 159 -3.29 -10.35 -35.22
CA SER A 159 -3.07 -11.80 -35.36
C SER A 159 -3.81 -12.37 -36.56
N GLY A 160 -3.11 -13.05 -37.46
CA GLY A 160 -3.70 -13.60 -38.68
C GLY A 160 -3.87 -12.58 -39.82
N THR A 161 -3.22 -11.41 -39.70
CA THR A 161 -3.26 -10.35 -40.72
C THR A 161 -2.30 -10.59 -41.89
N GLY A 162 -1.32 -11.50 -41.76
CA GLY A 162 -0.29 -11.73 -42.79
C GLY A 162 0.69 -10.57 -42.98
N THR A 163 0.67 -9.56 -42.11
CA THR A 163 1.56 -8.39 -42.17
C THR A 163 2.84 -8.60 -41.36
N LYS A 164 3.84 -7.71 -41.50
CA LYS A 164 5.07 -7.72 -40.68
C LYS A 164 4.83 -7.56 -39.16
N PHE A 165 3.61 -7.19 -38.76
CA PHE A 165 3.19 -7.04 -37.37
C PHE A 165 2.33 -8.23 -36.88
N ASP A 166 2.23 -9.31 -37.67
CA ASP A 166 1.51 -10.52 -37.30
C ASP A 166 2.20 -11.19 -36.10
N ARG A 167 1.46 -11.32 -35.01
CA ARG A 167 1.90 -11.92 -33.76
C ARG A 167 0.83 -12.92 -33.29
N ALA A 168 1.30 -14.04 -32.75
CA ALA A 168 0.42 -15.11 -32.30
C ALA A 168 0.04 -15.01 -30.80
N LYS A 169 0.78 -14.22 -30.02
CA LYS A 169 0.65 -14.19 -28.54
C LYS A 169 0.71 -12.78 -27.99
N VAL A 170 0.07 -12.58 -26.83
CA VAL A 170 0.26 -11.42 -25.96
C VAL A 170 1.26 -11.78 -24.86
N ALA A 171 2.32 -11.02 -24.70
CA ALA A 171 3.30 -11.17 -23.63
C ALA A 171 2.96 -10.25 -22.45
N PHE A 172 3.11 -10.81 -21.25
CA PHE A 172 3.08 -10.13 -19.97
C PHE A 172 4.48 -10.25 -19.36
N GLU A 173 5.18 -9.12 -19.20
CA GLU A 173 6.57 -9.04 -18.72
C GLU A 173 6.63 -8.26 -17.42
N GLY A 174 7.45 -8.68 -16.45
CA GLY A 174 7.57 -8.03 -15.14
C GLY A 174 6.60 -8.59 -14.10
N LEU A 175 6.20 -9.86 -14.27
CA LEU A 175 5.39 -10.60 -13.31
C LEU A 175 6.25 -11.01 -12.10
N THR A 176 5.62 -11.17 -10.95
CA THR A 176 6.25 -11.72 -9.75
C THR A 176 6.48 -13.23 -9.89
N LYS A 177 7.28 -13.81 -8.99
CA LYS A 177 7.54 -15.25 -8.96
C LYS A 177 6.26 -16.09 -8.85
N GLN A 178 5.30 -15.62 -8.05
CA GLN A 178 3.96 -16.20 -7.94
C GLN A 178 2.90 -15.16 -8.33
N TYR A 179 1.96 -15.55 -9.21
CA TYR A 179 0.87 -14.69 -9.67
C TYR A 179 -0.33 -15.48 -10.21
N SER A 180 -1.48 -14.82 -10.29
CA SER A 180 -2.69 -15.24 -11.00
C SER A 180 -3.01 -14.22 -12.09
N LEU A 181 -3.28 -14.67 -13.31
CA LEU A 181 -3.69 -13.89 -14.47
C LEU A 181 -5.10 -14.30 -14.90
N LYS A 182 -6.02 -13.34 -14.96
CA LYS A 182 -7.38 -13.52 -15.46
C LYS A 182 -7.65 -12.55 -16.59
N ILE A 183 -8.35 -13.00 -17.62
CA ILE A 183 -8.73 -12.19 -18.78
C ILE A 183 -10.23 -12.28 -18.98
N PHE A 184 -10.87 -11.14 -19.14
CA PHE A 184 -12.31 -10.98 -19.30
C PHE A 184 -12.64 -10.27 -20.61
N ASN A 185 -13.83 -10.51 -21.14
CA ASN A 185 -14.39 -9.66 -22.20
C ASN A 185 -15.03 -8.38 -21.63
N VAL A 186 -15.51 -7.49 -22.50
CA VAL A 186 -16.17 -6.24 -22.08
C VAL A 186 -17.49 -6.44 -21.32
N SER A 187 -18.11 -7.61 -21.44
CA SER A 187 -19.31 -8.00 -20.68
C SER A 187 -18.99 -8.53 -19.29
N GLY A 188 -17.70 -8.65 -18.93
CA GLY A 188 -17.24 -9.19 -17.65
C GLY A 188 -17.17 -10.71 -17.57
N GLU A 189 -17.35 -11.42 -18.70
CA GLU A 189 -17.24 -12.87 -18.73
C GLU A 189 -15.77 -13.29 -18.69
N LEU A 190 -15.45 -14.29 -17.86
CA LEU A 190 -14.10 -14.85 -17.78
C LEU A 190 -13.78 -15.65 -19.04
N VAL A 191 -12.73 -15.22 -19.74
CA VAL A 191 -12.26 -15.81 -21.00
C VAL A 191 -11.11 -16.77 -20.74
N PHE A 192 -10.19 -16.39 -19.86
CA PHE A 192 -8.97 -17.15 -19.60
C PHE A 192 -8.49 -16.92 -18.15
N GLU A 193 -7.91 -17.96 -17.56
CA GLU A 193 -7.32 -17.94 -16.22
C GLU A 193 -6.03 -18.76 -16.21
N HIS A 194 -5.02 -18.27 -15.52
CA HIS A 194 -3.75 -18.93 -15.30
C HIS A 194 -3.20 -18.59 -13.93
N GLU A 195 -2.65 -19.57 -13.23
CA GLU A 195 -1.93 -19.39 -11.97
C GLU A 195 -0.53 -19.98 -12.11
N GLU A 196 0.45 -19.29 -11.53
CA GLU A 196 1.85 -19.69 -11.55
C GLU A 196 2.45 -19.46 -10.17
N THR A 197 3.28 -20.41 -9.73
CA THR A 197 3.93 -20.41 -8.42
C THR A 197 5.45 -20.29 -8.50
N ASP A 198 6.05 -20.54 -9.67
CA ASP A 198 7.50 -20.49 -9.87
C ASP A 198 7.88 -19.89 -11.24
N SER A 199 7.49 -18.63 -11.44
CA SER A 199 7.74 -17.89 -12.68
C SER A 199 9.13 -17.27 -12.74
N SER A 200 9.65 -17.15 -13.96
CA SER A 200 10.77 -16.26 -14.31
C SER A 200 10.35 -14.79 -14.53
N GLY A 201 9.08 -14.45 -14.35
CA GLY A 201 8.54 -13.10 -14.47
C GLY A 201 7.99 -12.73 -15.84
N MET A 202 7.78 -13.73 -16.72
CA MET A 202 7.15 -13.55 -18.03
C MET A 202 6.09 -14.62 -18.30
N TYR A 203 5.04 -14.23 -19.02
CA TYR A 203 4.01 -15.13 -19.50
C TYR A 203 3.52 -14.76 -20.90
N GLY A 204 3.36 -15.75 -21.77
CA GLY A 204 2.84 -15.58 -23.12
C GLY A 204 1.46 -16.21 -23.26
N TRP A 205 0.42 -15.39 -23.42
CA TRP A 205 -0.94 -15.88 -23.67
C TRP A 205 -1.18 -16.11 -25.16
N ASP A 206 -1.55 -17.35 -25.50
CA ASP A 206 -1.82 -17.83 -26.86
C ASP A 206 -3.17 -17.38 -27.44
N ILE A 207 -3.81 -16.37 -26.85
CA ILE A 207 -5.12 -15.83 -27.26
C ILE A 207 -6.21 -16.91 -27.41
N VAL A 208 -6.15 -17.90 -26.51
CA VAL A 208 -7.16 -18.96 -26.38
C VAL A 208 -7.94 -18.77 -25.10
N ASN A 209 -9.23 -19.09 -25.14
CA ASN A 209 -10.05 -19.17 -23.94
C ASN A 209 -9.73 -20.45 -23.14
N SER A 210 -10.35 -20.60 -21.97
CA SER A 210 -10.19 -21.81 -21.13
C SER A 210 -10.64 -23.12 -21.79
N GLN A 211 -11.33 -23.05 -22.93
CA GLN A 211 -11.73 -24.21 -23.75
C GLN A 211 -10.75 -24.48 -24.91
N GLY A 212 -9.59 -23.80 -24.96
CA GLY A 212 -8.60 -23.94 -26.02
C GLY A 212 -9.00 -23.33 -27.36
N THR A 213 -10.11 -22.57 -27.42
CA THR A 213 -10.60 -21.92 -28.65
C THR A 213 -10.04 -20.52 -28.77
N LYS A 214 -9.58 -20.14 -29.97
CA LYS A 214 -9.09 -18.78 -30.25
C LYS A 214 -10.17 -17.74 -29.97
N VAL A 215 -9.82 -16.72 -29.20
CA VAL A 215 -10.74 -15.62 -28.85
C VAL A 215 -11.03 -14.73 -30.07
N ALA A 216 -12.16 -14.03 -30.07
CA ALA A 216 -12.57 -13.14 -31.16
C ALA A 216 -11.78 -11.81 -31.17
N SER A 217 -11.88 -11.05 -32.25
CA SER A 217 -11.42 -9.66 -32.25
C SER A 217 -12.26 -8.83 -31.28
N GLY A 218 -11.63 -7.91 -30.55
CA GLY A 218 -12.31 -7.13 -29.53
C GLY A 218 -11.36 -6.60 -28.46
N VAL A 219 -11.95 -5.91 -27.47
CA VAL A 219 -11.24 -5.43 -26.28
C VAL A 219 -11.45 -6.44 -25.15
N TYR A 220 -10.37 -6.75 -24.45
CA TYR A 220 -10.36 -7.60 -23.28
C TYR A 220 -9.73 -6.84 -22.11
N ILE A 221 -10.11 -7.22 -20.90
CA ILE A 221 -9.61 -6.65 -19.65
C ILE A 221 -8.82 -7.74 -18.94
N TYR A 222 -7.58 -7.47 -18.56
CA TYR A 222 -6.78 -8.39 -17.77
C TYR A 222 -6.73 -7.93 -16.30
N LEU A 223 -6.62 -8.91 -15.39
CA LEU A 223 -6.38 -8.74 -13.97
C LEU A 223 -5.24 -9.68 -13.57
N ILE A 224 -4.19 -9.11 -13.01
CA ILE A 224 -3.05 -9.84 -12.44
C ILE A 224 -3.09 -9.63 -10.93
N THR A 225 -2.89 -10.70 -10.16
CA THR A 225 -2.78 -10.65 -8.70
C THR A 225 -1.51 -11.39 -8.28
N ASN A 226 -0.66 -10.81 -7.43
CA ASN A 226 0.49 -11.55 -6.86
C ASN A 226 0.15 -12.27 -5.55
N ASP A 227 1.13 -12.98 -5.00
CA ASP A 227 1.08 -13.68 -3.71
C ASP A 227 0.78 -12.76 -2.51
N ARG A 228 1.08 -11.46 -2.63
CA ARG A 228 0.78 -10.43 -1.63
C ARG A 228 -0.61 -9.80 -1.79
N GLY A 229 -1.37 -10.20 -2.81
CA GLY A 229 -2.69 -9.64 -3.10
C GLY A 229 -2.67 -8.30 -3.84
N GLU A 230 -1.51 -7.81 -4.28
CA GLU A 230 -1.39 -6.63 -5.13
C GLU A 230 -1.97 -6.94 -6.50
N LYS A 231 -2.74 -5.99 -7.05
CA LYS A 231 -3.48 -6.19 -8.30
C LYS A 231 -3.00 -5.25 -9.39
N LYS A 232 -2.90 -5.72 -10.63
CA LYS A 232 -2.76 -4.89 -11.83
C LYS A 232 -3.87 -5.17 -12.82
N THR A 233 -4.53 -4.13 -13.29
CA THR A 233 -5.53 -4.23 -14.35
C THR A 233 -5.13 -3.43 -15.57
N GLY A 234 -5.56 -3.87 -16.74
CA GLY A 234 -5.44 -3.07 -17.96
C GLY A 234 -6.29 -3.63 -19.09
N LYS A 235 -6.23 -2.96 -20.24
CA LYS A 235 -7.00 -3.31 -21.43
C LYS A 235 -6.05 -3.80 -22.51
N LEU A 236 -6.47 -4.82 -23.24
CA LEU A 236 -5.78 -5.30 -24.44
C LEU A 236 -6.78 -5.38 -25.59
N ALA A 237 -6.36 -4.98 -26.79
CA ALA A 237 -7.18 -5.06 -28.00
C ALA A 237 -6.61 -6.13 -28.94
N ILE A 238 -7.48 -7.00 -29.47
CA ILE A 238 -7.13 -8.03 -30.45
C ILE A 238 -7.81 -7.71 -31.77
N ILE A 239 -7.04 -7.70 -32.84
CA ILE A 239 -7.45 -7.45 -34.22
C ILE A 239 -7.02 -8.66 -35.05
N LYS A 240 -7.94 -9.22 -35.83
CA LYS A 240 -7.66 -10.31 -36.78
C LYS A 240 -7.71 -9.78 -38.20
#